data_AF-A0A940MRA7-F1
#
_entry.id   AF-A0A940MRA7-F1
#
_cell.length_a   1.000
_cell.length_b   1.000
_cell.length_c   1.000
_cell.angle_alpha   90.00
_cell.angle_beta   90.00
_cell.angle_gamma   90.00
#
_symmetry.space_group_name_H-M   'P 1'
#
loop_
_entity.id
_entity.type
_entity.pdbx_description
1 polymer ?
#
loop_
_entity_poly.entity_id
_entity_poly.type
_entity_poly.pdbx_seq_one_letter_code
_entity_poly.pdbx_strand_id
1 'polypeptide(L)'
;MTWETWWLWIAFGVLLLIVEVLAPGFVALGLAIGAFAVGLMLLITGLSLPMALLIWATVSAVAWVAIRRLAGERKGQVKIWETDINE
;
A
#
# COMPACT_ATOMS: atom_id res chain seq x y z
N MET A 1 17.65 -17.42 -9.56
CA MET A 1 16.38 -18.20 -9.53
C MET A 1 15.20 -17.27 -9.82
N THR A 2 14.01 -17.76 -10.19
CA THR A 2 12.93 -16.90 -10.74
C THR A 2 12.55 -15.70 -9.87
N TRP A 3 12.58 -15.81 -8.54
CA TRP A 3 12.21 -14.75 -7.60
C TRP A 3 13.18 -13.56 -7.52
N GLU A 4 14.45 -13.70 -7.94
CA GLU A 4 15.42 -12.58 -7.94
C GLU A 4 15.16 -11.60 -9.08
N THR A 5 14.27 -11.98 -10.00
CA THR A 5 13.85 -11.18 -11.13
C THR A 5 13.05 -9.97 -10.63
N TRP A 6 13.71 -8.83 -10.49
CA TRP A 6 13.14 -7.61 -9.92
C TRP A 6 11.81 -7.19 -10.57
N TRP A 7 11.69 -7.35 -11.90
CA TRP A 7 10.49 -6.94 -12.63
C TRP A 7 9.28 -7.81 -12.31
N LEU A 8 9.46 -9.07 -11.87
CA LEU A 8 8.36 -9.92 -11.42
C LEU A 8 7.70 -9.35 -10.16
N TRP A 9 8.49 -8.78 -9.24
CA TRP A 9 7.97 -8.09 -8.06
C TRP A 9 7.23 -6.81 -8.42
N ILE A 10 7.76 -6.04 -9.39
CA ILE A 10 7.07 -4.85 -9.89
C ILE A 10 5.76 -5.23 -10.59
N ALA A 11 5.76 -6.22 -11.48
CA ALA A 11 4.55 -6.69 -12.16
C ALA A 11 3.51 -7.22 -11.16
N PHE A 12 3.95 -7.96 -10.13
CA PHE A 12 3.09 -8.40 -9.04
C PHE A 12 2.49 -7.22 -8.26
N GLY A 13 3.28 -6.20 -7.94
CA GLY A 13 2.78 -4.96 -7.34
C GLY A 13 1.74 -4.25 -8.19
N VAL A 14 1.94 -4.19 -9.52
CA VAL A 14 0.95 -3.61 -10.44
C VAL A 14 -0.34 -4.41 -10.47
N LEU A 15 -0.28 -5.75 -10.47
CA LEU A 15 -1.47 -6.60 -10.38
C LEU A 15 -2.24 -6.35 -9.08
N LEU A 16 -1.54 -6.17 -7.96
CA LEU A 16 -2.16 -5.81 -6.68
C LEU A 16 -2.86 -4.45 -6.74
N LEU A 17 -2.29 -3.45 -7.42
CA LEU A 17 -2.96 -2.17 -7.64
C LEU A 17 -4.23 -2.31 -8.49
N ILE A 18 -4.22 -3.18 -9.51
CA ILE A 18 -5.42 -3.47 -10.30
C ILE A 18 -6.51 -4.10 -9.41
N VAL A 19 -6.14 -5.05 -8.55
CA VAL A 19 -7.06 -5.66 -7.58
C VAL A 19 -7.66 -4.62 -6.64
N GLU A 20 -6.85 -3.68 -6.15
CA GLU A 20 -7.33 -2.59 -5.28
C GLU A 20 -8.37 -1.70 -5.97
N VAL A 21 -8.19 -1.41 -7.26
CA VAL A 21 -9.16 -0.62 -8.05
C VAL A 21 -10.50 -1.34 -8.18
N LEU A 22 -10.48 -2.68 -8.31
CA LEU A 22 -11.69 -3.50 -8.42
C LEU A 22 -12.37 -3.74 -7.06
N ALA A 23 -11.58 -3.83 -5.99
CA ALA A 23 -12.03 -4.12 -4.64
C ALA A 23 -11.35 -3.20 -3.62
N PRO A 24 -11.85 -1.96 -3.43
CA PRO A 24 -11.20 -0.97 -2.58
C PRO A 24 -11.28 -1.36 -1.10
N GLY A 25 -10.12 -1.54 -0.48
CA GLY A 25 -9.97 -1.93 0.93
C GLY A 25 -8.65 -1.50 1.58
N PHE A 26 -7.78 -0.82 0.84
CA PHE A 26 -6.42 -0.37 1.19
C PHE A 26 -5.41 -1.49 1.49
N VAL A 27 -5.84 -2.75 1.50
CA VAL A 27 -4.97 -3.90 1.78
C VAL A 27 -4.05 -4.20 0.60
N ALA A 28 -4.60 -4.27 -0.62
CA ALA A 28 -3.81 -4.59 -1.80
C ALA A 28 -2.85 -3.43 -2.14
N LEU A 29 -3.22 -2.19 -1.82
CA LEU A 29 -2.32 -1.04 -1.89
C LEU A 29 -1.09 -1.19 -0.98
N GLY A 30 -1.27 -1.61 0.28
CA GLY A 30 -0.15 -1.90 1.18
C GLY A 30 0.73 -3.06 0.69
N LEU A 31 0.11 -4.11 0.14
CA LEU A 31 0.83 -5.24 -0.46
C LEU A 31 1.65 -4.82 -1.69
N ALA A 32 1.11 -3.94 -2.53
CA ALA A 32 1.81 -3.41 -3.71
C ALA A 32 3.05 -2.60 -3.32
N ILE A 33 2.94 -1.74 -2.29
CA ILE A 33 4.08 -0.96 -1.78
C ILE A 33 5.22 -1.87 -1.33
N GLY A 34 4.92 -2.94 -0.59
CA GLY A 34 5.94 -3.92 -0.20
C GLY A 34 6.56 -4.61 -1.41
N ALA A 35 5.77 -4.97 -2.42
CA ALA A 35 6.28 -5.63 -3.62
C ALA A 35 7.24 -4.72 -4.40
N PHE A 36 6.91 -3.43 -4.51
CA PHE A 36 7.80 -2.43 -5.10
C PHE A 36 9.08 -2.23 -4.28
N ALA A 37 9.01 -2.25 -2.95
CA ALA A 37 10.19 -2.14 -2.11
C ALA A 37 11.18 -3.30 -2.37
N VAL A 38 10.69 -4.53 -2.44
CA VAL A 38 11.52 -5.70 -2.78
C VAL A 38 12.06 -5.59 -4.20
N GLY A 39 11.22 -5.24 -5.19
CA GLY A 39 11.66 -5.08 -6.57
C GLY A 39 12.76 -4.03 -6.72
N LEU A 40 12.66 -2.89 -6.03
CA LEU A 40 13.69 -1.85 -6.02
C LEU A 40 14.96 -2.29 -5.29
N MET A 41 14.84 -3.01 -4.17
CA MET A 41 16.01 -3.56 -3.47
C MET A 41 16.76 -4.61 -4.30
N LEU A 42 16.06 -5.38 -5.13
CA LEU A 42 16.67 -6.35 -6.03
C LEU A 42 17.44 -5.72 -7.19
N LEU A 43 17.24 -4.42 -7.49
CA LEU A 43 18.06 -3.71 -8.49
C LEU A 43 19.48 -3.44 -8.01
N ILE A 44 19.66 -3.30 -6.70
CA ILE A 44 20.93 -2.90 -6.07
C ILE A 44 21.59 -4.03 -5.27
N THR A 45 20.80 -5.03 -4.84
CA THR A 45 21.29 -6.14 -3.99
C THR A 45 20.64 -7.47 -4.38
N GLY A 46 21.31 -8.58 -4.07
CA GLY A 46 20.66 -9.90 -4.09
C GLY A 46 20.01 -10.19 -2.72
N LEU A 47 18.76 -10.63 -2.73
CA LEU A 47 18.05 -11.07 -1.53
C LEU A 47 17.78 -12.57 -1.59
N SER A 48 18.03 -13.27 -0.49
CA SER A 48 17.50 -14.62 -0.33
C SER A 48 15.98 -14.58 -0.27
N LEU A 49 15.31 -15.64 -0.73
CA LEU A 49 13.86 -15.71 -0.73
C LEU A 49 13.24 -15.43 0.66
N PRO A 50 13.74 -15.99 1.78
CA PRO A 50 13.21 -15.67 3.11
C PRO A 50 13.35 -14.17 3.46
N MET A 51 14.47 -13.54 3.10
CA MET A 51 14.69 -12.12 3.37
C MET A 51 13.77 -11.23 2.53
N ALA A 52 13.58 -11.57 1.25
CA ALA A 52 12.65 -10.87 0.38
C ALA A 52 11.21 -10.94 0.91
N LEU A 53 10.76 -12.12 1.37
CA LEU A 53 9.44 -12.30 1.98
C LEU A 53 9.29 -11.55 3.31
N LEU A 54 10.32 -11.52 4.15
CA LEU A 54 10.33 -10.75 5.40
C LEU A 54 10.19 -9.26 5.14
N ILE A 55 10.97 -8.72 4.19
CA ILE A 55 10.90 -7.31 3.78
C ILE A 55 9.52 -7.00 3.22
N TRP A 56 9.02 -7.84 2.30
CA TRP A 56 7.70 -7.69 1.71
C TRP A 56 6.60 -7.62 2.79
N ALA A 57 6.54 -8.61 3.67
CA ALA A 57 5.54 -8.68 4.73
C ALA A 57 5.61 -7.48 5.68
N THR A 58 6.81 -7.09 6.09
CA THR A 58 7.02 -5.99 7.05
C THR A 58 6.64 -4.64 6.44
N VAL A 59 7.15 -4.35 5.23
CA VAL A 59 6.84 -3.09 4.53
C VAL A 59 5.35 -3.00 4.21
N SER A 60 4.74 -4.10 3.78
CA SER A 60 3.30 -4.12 3.50
C SER A 60 2.44 -3.92 4.74
N ALA A 61 2.78 -4.55 5.86
CA ALA A 61 2.08 -4.35 7.12
C ALA A 61 2.17 -2.90 7.60
N VAL A 62 3.37 -2.31 7.56
CA VAL A 62 3.59 -0.90 7.93
C VAL A 62 2.84 0.04 6.99
N ALA A 63 2.91 -0.19 5.68
CA ALA A 63 2.22 0.62 4.68
C ALA A 63 0.71 0.57 4.89
N TRP A 64 0.13 -0.63 5.07
CA TRP A 64 -1.30 -0.79 5.33
C TRP A 64 -1.76 -0.06 6.60
N VAL A 65 -1.01 -0.21 7.71
CA VAL A 65 -1.32 0.50 8.97
C VAL A 65 -1.22 2.02 8.78
N ALA A 66 -0.19 2.51 8.08
CA ALA A 66 -0.02 3.93 7.80
C ALA A 66 -1.19 4.48 6.97
N ILE A 67 -1.57 3.81 5.88
CA ILE A 67 -2.71 4.20 5.04
C ILE A 67 -3.99 4.22 5.86
N ARG A 68 -4.25 3.19 6.66
CA ARG A 68 -5.46 3.11 7.49
C ARG A 68 -5.53 4.24 8.52
N ARG A 69 -4.39 4.67 9.07
CA ARG A 69 -4.33 5.82 9.98
C ARG A 69 -4.55 7.16 9.28
N LEU A 70 -4.02 7.33 8.08
CA LEU A 70 -4.11 8.58 7.32
C LEU A 70 -5.46 8.75 6.60
N ALA A 71 -6.08 7.64 6.19
CA ALA A 71 -7.39 7.63 5.52
C ALA A 71 -8.58 7.59 6.48
N GLY A 72 -8.35 7.33 7.78
CA GLY A 72 -9.39 7.28 8.81
C GLY A 72 -10.12 8.62 8.95
N GLU A 73 -11.44 8.56 8.77
CA GLU A 73 -12.47 9.61 8.88
C GLU A 73 -11.98 10.98 9.39
N ARG A 74 -12.07 12.00 8.53
CA ARG A 74 -12.15 13.39 8.97
C ARG A 74 -13.48 13.58 9.73
N LYS A 75 -13.56 13.11 10.98
CA LYS A 75 -14.64 13.43 11.90
C LYS A 75 -14.61 14.94 12.14
N GLY A 76 -15.47 15.69 11.45
CA GLY A 76 -15.53 17.14 11.61
C GLY A 76 -16.16 17.92 10.47
N GLN A 77 -16.52 17.31 9.34
CA GLN A 77 -17.13 18.04 8.22
C GLN A 77 -18.67 18.06 8.26
N VAL A 78 -19.28 18.07 9.46
CA VAL A 78 -20.63 18.60 9.62
C VAL A 78 -20.46 19.97 10.26
N LYS A 79 -20.26 21.00 9.41
CA LYS A 79 -20.41 22.38 9.85
C LYS A 79 -21.91 22.60 10.03
N ILE A 80 -22.41 22.43 11.25
CA ILE A 80 -23.77 22.84 11.59
C ILE A 80 -23.74 24.37 11.55
N TRP A 81 -24.31 24.93 10.49
CA TRP A 81 -24.55 26.37 10.40
C TRP A 81 -25.81 26.66 11.19
N GLU A 82 -25.67 27.25 12.38
CA GLU A 82 -26.80 27.76 13.17
C GLU A 82 -27.21 29.18 12.76
N THR A 83 -26.52 29.80 11.80
CA THR A 83 -26.94 31.08 11.23
C THR A 83 -28.18 30.86 10.37
N ASP A 84 -29.32 31.31 10.90
CA ASP A 84 -30.55 31.42 10.12
C ASP A 84 -30.31 32.41 8.97
N ILE A 85 -30.69 32.00 7.75
CA ILE A 85 -30.42 32.76 6.51
C ILE A 85 -31.37 33.97 6.40
N ASN A 86 -32.33 34.09 7.33
CA ASN A 86 -33.39 35.10 7.30
C ASN A 86 -33.34 36.12 8.47
N GLU A 87 -32.28 36.14 9.29
CA GLU A 87 -31.98 37.26 10.21
C GLU A 87 -30.85 38.15 9.67
#